data_AF-A0A968TY65-F1
#
_entry.id   AF-A0A968TY65-F1
#
_cell.length_a   1.000
_cell.length_b   1.000
_cell.length_c   1.000
_cell.angle_alpha   90.00
_cell.angle_beta   90.00
_cell.angle_gamma   90.00
#
_symmetry.space_group_name_H-M   'P 1'
#
loop_
_entity.id
_entity.type
_entity.pdbx_description
1 polymer ?
#
loop_
_entity_poly.entity_id
_entity_poly.type
_entity_poly.pdbx_seq_one_letter_code
_entity_poly.pdbx_strand_id
1 'polypeptide(L)'
;MQRAPEGIPLASVAISGTTSVLVGEPLNLSIAGGVLPLDATRPISITWTPEPDSGQGTVDAVYTFSVPVTTSVTVVLRNLGGVSVVSDTLDVTVSPDAIPLASVALEGPTRAFIGSTSTFTASITPANATNPTYTWSPEPTSGQGTPAATYTWATTGTQTVRVTVSNDGGEVIDELEVLVQQRRVYLPLIVRGGGSQVSNEIPVGVGEGLAFSSTQIGPIDAGTEAAIAFTNISFAPHNLVLLNTDDAEVAASVATAGAEAGAANNYVPESADIVGSTVLLTADESDSFSFTINEPGQYRYICTVPGHYAAGMEGILIVE
;
A
#
# COMPACT_ATOMS: atom_id res chain seq x y z
N MET A 1 -56.67 -19.30 67.35
CA MET A 1 -55.52 -19.75 66.54
C MET A 1 -54.66 -18.53 66.27
N GLN A 2 -53.47 -18.48 66.88
CA GLN A 2 -52.50 -17.42 66.61
C GLN A 2 -51.94 -17.68 65.20
N ARG A 3 -52.03 -16.70 64.28
CA ARG A 3 -51.36 -16.80 62.98
C ARG A 3 -49.87 -16.99 63.25
N ALA A 4 -49.25 -17.97 62.58
CA ALA A 4 -47.79 -18.10 62.59
C ALA A 4 -47.17 -16.75 62.13
N PRO A 5 -46.04 -16.33 62.71
CA PRO A 5 -45.38 -15.10 62.29
C PRO A 5 -45.02 -15.18 60.80
N GLU A 6 -45.36 -14.13 60.06
CA GLU A 6 -45.03 -13.99 58.64
C GLU A 6 -43.51 -13.81 58.51
N GLY A 7 -42.87 -14.58 57.63
CA GLY A 7 -41.41 -14.55 57.48
C GLY A 7 -40.93 -13.19 56.96
N ILE A 8 -39.74 -12.76 57.39
CA ILE A 8 -39.05 -11.57 56.89
C ILE A 8 -38.53 -11.86 55.46
N PRO A 9 -38.98 -11.10 54.43
CA PRO A 9 -38.59 -11.32 53.03
C PRO A 9 -37.19 -10.78 52.72
N LEU A 10 -36.63 -11.23 51.59
CA LEU A 10 -35.42 -10.67 50.96
C LEU A 10 -35.73 -9.28 50.38
N ALA A 11 -34.77 -8.36 50.44
CA ALA A 11 -34.94 -7.01 49.90
C ALA A 11 -34.62 -6.95 48.39
N SER A 12 -33.35 -7.15 48.05
CA SER A 12 -32.83 -7.19 46.68
C SER A 12 -31.53 -7.97 46.65
N VAL A 13 -31.06 -8.28 45.45
CA VAL A 13 -29.73 -8.85 45.21
C VAL A 13 -29.09 -8.06 44.07
N ALA A 14 -27.78 -7.88 44.14
CA ALA A 14 -26.99 -7.30 43.06
C ALA A 14 -25.68 -8.07 42.94
N ILE A 15 -25.27 -8.43 41.73
CA ILE A 15 -23.98 -9.05 41.45
C ILE A 15 -22.92 -7.94 41.40
N SER A 16 -21.77 -8.18 42.01
CA SER A 16 -20.55 -7.38 41.88
C SER A 16 -19.40 -8.23 41.36
N GLY A 17 -18.46 -7.60 40.67
CA GLY A 17 -17.29 -8.27 40.08
C GLY A 17 -16.86 -7.63 38.77
N THR A 18 -15.85 -8.21 38.12
CA THR A 18 -15.49 -7.82 36.75
C THR A 18 -16.52 -8.35 35.76
N THR A 19 -16.74 -7.61 34.67
CA THR A 19 -17.65 -8.02 33.58
C THR A 19 -16.90 -8.49 32.33
N SER A 20 -15.56 -8.47 32.37
CA SER A 20 -14.73 -8.98 31.29
C SER A 20 -13.44 -9.62 31.80
N VAL A 21 -13.06 -10.74 31.18
CA VAL A 21 -11.82 -11.49 31.43
C VAL A 21 -11.30 -12.10 30.11
N LEU A 22 -10.04 -12.55 30.09
CA LEU A 22 -9.51 -13.36 28.99
C LEU A 22 -9.89 -14.84 29.17
N VAL A 23 -9.88 -15.61 28.08
CA VAL A 23 -10.02 -17.07 28.12
C VAL A 23 -8.98 -17.66 29.10
N GLY A 24 -9.44 -18.53 30.00
CA GLY A 24 -8.60 -19.19 31.01
C GLY A 24 -8.39 -18.40 32.31
N GLU A 25 -8.69 -17.10 32.35
CA GLU A 25 -8.61 -16.30 33.59
C GLU A 25 -9.86 -16.47 34.47
N PRO A 26 -9.72 -16.48 35.80
CA PRO A 26 -10.86 -16.63 36.71
C PRO A 26 -11.71 -15.36 36.75
N LEU A 27 -13.00 -15.51 36.43
CA LEU A 27 -14.04 -14.52 36.66
C LEU A 27 -14.58 -14.67 38.09
N ASN A 28 -14.25 -13.70 38.95
CA ASN A 28 -14.69 -13.68 40.35
C ASN A 28 -15.92 -12.76 40.50
N LEU A 29 -17.06 -13.33 40.87
CA LEU A 29 -18.30 -12.63 41.13
C LEU A 29 -18.72 -12.78 42.60
N SER A 30 -19.44 -11.80 43.13
CA SER A 30 -19.96 -11.81 44.50
C SER A 30 -21.34 -11.15 44.56
N ILE A 31 -22.09 -11.38 45.64
CA ILE A 31 -23.31 -10.63 45.95
C ILE A 31 -22.92 -9.35 46.68
N ALA A 32 -23.19 -8.20 46.08
CA ALA A 32 -22.91 -6.90 46.65
C ALA A 32 -23.64 -6.72 48.00
N GLY A 33 -22.87 -6.56 49.08
CA GLY A 33 -23.42 -6.40 50.43
C GLY A 33 -23.93 -7.70 51.09
N GLY A 34 -23.77 -8.85 50.43
CA GLY A 34 -24.23 -10.15 50.93
C GLY A 34 -25.75 -10.31 50.93
N VAL A 35 -26.25 -11.24 51.74
CA VAL A 35 -27.70 -11.50 51.84
C VAL A 35 -28.36 -10.48 52.74
N LEU A 36 -29.28 -9.67 52.19
CA LEU A 36 -29.94 -8.59 52.90
C LEU A 36 -31.48 -8.72 52.89
N PRO A 37 -32.15 -8.35 54.00
CA PRO A 37 -31.55 -7.90 55.28
C PRO A 37 -30.93 -9.08 56.07
N LEU A 38 -30.03 -8.80 57.02
CA LEU A 38 -29.31 -9.83 57.79
C LEU A 38 -30.22 -10.73 58.65
N ASP A 39 -31.42 -10.25 58.96
CA ASP A 39 -32.47 -10.94 59.72
C ASP A 39 -33.53 -11.60 58.82
N ALA A 40 -33.30 -11.69 57.50
CA ALA A 40 -34.16 -12.42 56.58
C ALA A 40 -34.40 -13.87 57.06
N THR A 41 -35.64 -14.36 56.86
CA THR A 41 -36.03 -15.68 57.39
C THR A 41 -35.26 -16.81 56.71
N ARG A 42 -34.61 -17.63 57.55
CA ARG A 42 -33.76 -18.76 57.13
C ARG A 42 -34.56 -20.06 57.05
N PRO A 43 -34.10 -21.08 56.29
CA PRO A 43 -32.88 -21.06 55.45
C PRO A 43 -33.05 -20.30 54.13
N ILE A 44 -31.92 -19.85 53.58
CA ILE A 44 -31.83 -19.12 52.32
C ILE A 44 -30.98 -19.95 51.36
N SER A 45 -31.50 -20.25 50.17
CA SER A 45 -30.72 -20.90 49.12
C SER A 45 -30.20 -19.84 48.15
N ILE A 46 -28.90 -19.89 47.84
CA ILE A 46 -28.27 -19.12 46.77
C ILE A 46 -28.04 -20.06 45.59
N THR A 47 -28.46 -19.66 44.41
CA THR A 47 -28.26 -20.43 43.18
C THR A 47 -27.70 -19.51 42.12
N TRP A 48 -26.48 -19.80 41.68
CA TRP A 48 -25.88 -19.19 40.51
C TRP A 48 -26.21 -20.01 39.26
N THR A 49 -26.41 -19.34 38.13
CA THR A 49 -26.70 -19.95 36.82
C THR A 49 -25.98 -19.17 35.72
N PRO A 50 -25.17 -19.82 34.86
CA PRO A 50 -24.79 -21.24 34.88
C PRO A 50 -24.10 -21.66 36.18
N GLU A 51 -23.95 -22.96 36.42
CA GLU A 51 -23.27 -23.45 37.61
C GLU A 51 -21.78 -23.02 37.59
N PRO A 52 -21.27 -22.38 38.65
CA PRO A 52 -19.88 -21.93 38.70
C PRO A 52 -18.91 -23.10 38.94
N ASP A 53 -17.64 -22.93 38.59
CA ASP A 53 -16.59 -23.90 38.91
C ASP A 53 -16.44 -24.07 40.43
N SER A 54 -16.66 -22.99 41.19
CA SER A 54 -16.69 -23.01 42.65
C SER A 54 -17.59 -21.92 43.23
N GLY A 55 -18.03 -22.10 44.48
CA GLY A 55 -18.82 -21.10 45.21
C GLY A 55 -20.34 -21.24 45.11
N GLN A 56 -20.85 -22.29 44.45
CA GLN A 56 -22.30 -22.55 44.40
C GLN A 56 -22.89 -22.66 45.82
N GLY A 57 -24.02 -21.97 46.04
CA GLY A 57 -24.64 -21.88 47.37
C GLY A 57 -24.01 -20.85 48.32
N THR A 58 -22.96 -20.14 47.89
CA THR A 58 -22.29 -19.09 48.67
C THR A 58 -22.48 -17.71 48.05
N VAL A 59 -22.07 -16.66 48.77
CA VAL A 59 -22.14 -15.28 48.27
C VAL A 59 -21.12 -14.98 47.19
N ASP A 60 -20.11 -15.83 47.02
CA ASP A 60 -19.06 -15.70 46.01
C ASP A 60 -19.17 -16.84 44.99
N ALA A 61 -18.85 -16.57 43.74
CA ALA A 61 -18.82 -17.56 42.67
C ALA A 61 -17.63 -17.32 41.74
N VAL A 62 -16.98 -18.39 41.29
CA VAL A 62 -15.84 -18.32 40.37
C VAL A 62 -16.14 -19.13 39.11
N TYR A 63 -15.89 -18.52 37.95
CA TYR A 63 -16.05 -19.15 36.64
C TYR A 63 -14.75 -19.06 35.84
N THR A 64 -14.51 -20.05 34.99
CA THR A 64 -13.39 -20.12 34.05
C THR A 64 -13.93 -20.61 32.72
N PHE A 65 -13.62 -19.89 31.66
CA PHE A 65 -14.12 -20.21 30.32
C PHE A 65 -12.96 -20.60 29.41
N SER A 66 -13.11 -21.71 28.69
CA SER A 66 -12.07 -22.23 27.78
C SER A 66 -12.20 -21.73 26.33
N VAL A 67 -13.26 -20.98 26.01
CA VAL A 67 -13.49 -20.37 24.69
C VAL A 67 -14.05 -18.97 24.86
N PRO A 68 -13.82 -18.05 23.90
CA PRO A 68 -14.43 -16.73 23.93
C PRO A 68 -15.95 -16.83 23.88
N VAL A 69 -16.63 -16.06 24.73
CA VAL A 69 -18.10 -16.10 24.83
C VAL A 69 -18.62 -14.81 25.47
N THR A 70 -19.78 -14.33 25.00
CA THR A 70 -20.60 -13.36 25.73
C THR A 70 -21.80 -14.10 26.29
N THR A 71 -21.95 -14.09 27.62
CA THR A 71 -23.01 -14.82 28.33
C THR A 71 -23.50 -14.00 29.52
N SER A 72 -24.68 -14.34 30.03
CA SER A 72 -25.19 -13.80 31.28
C SER A 72 -24.99 -14.78 32.43
N VAL A 73 -24.73 -14.24 33.62
CA VAL A 73 -24.71 -14.96 34.89
C VAL A 73 -25.84 -14.42 35.76
N THR A 74 -26.72 -15.30 36.21
CA THR A 74 -27.84 -14.98 37.10
C THR A 74 -27.59 -15.54 38.49
N VAL A 75 -27.83 -14.74 39.52
CA VAL A 75 -27.92 -15.20 40.91
C VAL A 75 -29.37 -15.14 41.38
N VAL A 76 -29.83 -16.18 42.06
CA VAL A 76 -31.18 -16.26 42.63
C VAL A 76 -31.09 -16.60 44.12
N LEU A 77 -31.70 -15.78 44.96
CA LEU A 77 -31.86 -16.02 46.39
C LEU A 77 -33.31 -16.39 46.68
N ARG A 78 -33.53 -17.44 47.48
CA ARG A 78 -34.87 -17.88 47.90
C ARG A 78 -34.92 -18.15 49.40
N ASN A 79 -35.92 -17.60 50.10
CA ASN A 79 -36.22 -17.98 51.48
C ASN A 79 -37.08 -19.25 51.49
N LEU A 80 -36.77 -20.20 52.38
CA LEU A 80 -37.58 -21.40 52.59
C LEU A 80 -38.97 -21.05 53.12
N GLY A 81 -40.00 -21.67 52.53
CA GLY A 81 -41.40 -21.30 52.71
C GLY A 81 -42.00 -20.47 51.57
N GLY A 82 -41.20 -20.07 50.57
CA GLY A 82 -41.69 -19.39 49.36
C GLY A 82 -42.07 -17.92 49.56
N VAL A 83 -41.65 -17.33 50.67
CA VAL A 83 -42.02 -15.96 51.09
C VAL A 83 -41.47 -14.89 50.15
N SER A 84 -40.27 -15.09 49.59
CA SER A 84 -39.69 -14.15 48.61
C SER A 84 -38.59 -14.83 47.77
N VAL A 85 -38.46 -14.35 46.54
CA VAL A 85 -37.40 -14.72 45.59
C VAL A 85 -36.89 -13.42 44.97
N VAL A 86 -35.58 -13.20 45.01
CA VAL A 86 -34.93 -12.09 44.31
C VAL A 86 -33.86 -12.64 43.40
N SER A 87 -33.63 -11.97 42.28
CA SER A 87 -32.61 -12.35 41.31
C SER A 87 -31.95 -11.13 40.71
N ASP A 88 -30.70 -11.28 40.32
CA ASP A 88 -29.98 -10.31 39.51
C ASP A 88 -29.22 -11.04 38.41
N THR A 89 -28.96 -10.35 37.30
CA THR A 89 -28.29 -10.91 36.13
C THR A 89 -27.24 -9.94 35.64
N LEU A 90 -26.04 -10.46 35.40
CA LEU A 90 -24.88 -9.71 34.93
C LEU A 90 -24.41 -10.29 33.60
N ASP A 91 -24.31 -9.44 32.58
CA ASP A 91 -23.67 -9.79 31.31
C ASP A 91 -22.15 -9.76 31.46
N VAL A 92 -21.50 -10.82 30.95
CA VAL A 92 -20.07 -11.04 31.03
C VAL A 92 -19.52 -11.36 29.64
N THR A 93 -18.33 -10.81 29.33
CA THR A 93 -17.61 -11.08 28.08
C THR A 93 -16.25 -11.73 28.35
N VAL A 94 -16.02 -12.89 27.74
CA VAL A 94 -14.73 -13.59 27.73
C VAL A 94 -14.09 -13.38 26.37
N SER A 95 -12.96 -12.70 26.34
CA SER A 95 -12.22 -12.39 25.11
C SER A 95 -11.11 -13.42 24.86
N PRO A 96 -10.75 -13.71 23.59
CA PRO A 96 -9.61 -14.58 23.30
C PRO A 96 -8.31 -13.98 23.85
N ASP A 97 -7.37 -14.85 24.24
CA ASP A 97 -6.04 -14.45 24.72
C ASP A 97 -5.19 -13.81 23.61
N ALA A 98 -5.36 -14.28 22.36
CA ALA A 98 -4.75 -13.68 21.18
C ALA A 98 -5.78 -13.45 20.08
N ILE A 99 -5.69 -12.30 19.40
CA ILE A 99 -6.45 -12.01 18.18
C ILE A 99 -5.51 -12.28 17.00
N PRO A 100 -5.74 -13.33 16.19
CA PRO A 100 -4.82 -13.74 15.13
C PRO A 100 -4.80 -12.73 13.98
N LEU A 101 -3.68 -12.70 13.26
CA LEU A 101 -3.53 -11.97 12.01
C LEU A 101 -4.24 -12.72 10.88
N ALA A 102 -5.04 -12.02 10.08
CA ALA A 102 -5.69 -12.57 8.88
C ALA A 102 -4.98 -12.14 7.59
N SER A 103 -4.53 -10.89 7.51
CA SER A 103 -3.74 -10.38 6.38
C SER A 103 -2.91 -9.15 6.77
N VAL A 104 -1.96 -8.81 5.92
CA VAL A 104 -1.27 -7.50 5.89
C VAL A 104 -1.36 -6.95 4.47
N ALA A 105 -1.57 -5.64 4.34
CA ALA A 105 -1.52 -4.92 3.07
C ALA A 105 -0.34 -3.95 3.09
N LEU A 106 0.51 -4.03 2.07
CA LEU A 106 1.69 -3.20 1.89
C LEU A 106 1.43 -2.10 0.85
N GLU A 107 1.56 -0.85 1.26
CA GLU A 107 1.40 0.32 0.39
C GLU A 107 2.69 1.14 0.32
N GLY A 108 2.99 1.68 -0.85
CA GLY A 108 4.16 2.54 -1.09
C GLY A 108 4.38 2.84 -2.57
N PRO A 109 5.44 3.59 -2.91
CA PRO A 109 5.77 3.91 -4.31
C PRO A 109 6.27 2.67 -5.06
N THR A 110 5.84 2.53 -6.32
CA THR A 110 6.29 1.46 -7.23
C THR A 110 7.44 1.90 -8.15
N ARG A 111 7.86 3.16 -8.04
CA ARG A 111 8.89 3.79 -8.87
C ARG A 111 9.72 4.75 -8.02
N ALA A 112 11.05 4.69 -8.15
CA ALA A 112 11.95 5.55 -7.40
C ALA A 112 13.29 5.80 -8.13
N PHE A 113 14.08 6.74 -7.61
CA PHE A 113 15.44 6.98 -8.11
C PHE A 113 16.50 6.55 -7.09
N ILE A 114 17.70 6.20 -7.57
CA ILE A 114 18.87 6.05 -6.71
C ILE A 114 19.05 7.30 -5.84
N GLY A 115 19.34 7.09 -4.56
CA GLY A 115 19.52 8.14 -3.56
C GLY A 115 18.23 8.82 -3.11
N SER A 116 17.07 8.49 -3.71
CA SER A 116 15.78 8.95 -3.20
C SER A 116 15.29 8.06 -2.05
N THR A 117 14.57 8.68 -1.10
CA THR A 117 13.93 7.97 0.01
C THR A 117 12.50 7.61 -0.34
N SER A 118 12.10 6.38 -0.07
CA SER A 118 10.74 5.87 -0.26
C SER A 118 10.21 5.32 1.06
N THR A 119 8.99 5.70 1.44
CA THR A 119 8.31 5.22 2.65
C THR A 119 7.19 4.26 2.28
N PHE A 120 7.12 3.16 3.01
CA PHE A 120 6.12 2.10 2.86
C PHE A 120 5.37 1.92 4.17
N THR A 121 4.10 1.56 4.08
CA THR A 121 3.21 1.35 5.23
C THR A 121 2.53 -0.01 5.15
N ALA A 122 2.44 -0.70 6.29
CA ALA A 122 1.82 -2.00 6.43
C ALA A 122 0.57 -1.91 7.31
N SER A 123 -0.58 -2.33 6.76
CA SER A 123 -1.88 -2.32 7.45
C SER A 123 -2.36 -3.76 7.68
N ILE A 124 -2.55 -4.15 8.95
CA ILE A 124 -2.98 -5.50 9.31
C ILE A 124 -4.51 -5.61 9.42
N THR A 125 -5.04 -6.80 9.12
CA THR A 125 -6.44 -7.16 9.37
C THR A 125 -6.52 -8.37 10.30
N PRO A 126 -7.33 -8.34 11.38
CA PRO A 126 -8.02 -7.16 11.89
C PRO A 126 -7.04 -6.16 12.53
N ALA A 127 -7.40 -4.86 12.55
CA ALA A 127 -6.52 -3.79 13.07
C ALA A 127 -6.22 -3.90 14.57
N ASN A 128 -7.02 -4.68 15.32
CA ASN A 128 -6.85 -4.95 16.74
C ASN A 128 -6.19 -6.32 17.03
N ALA A 129 -5.50 -6.92 16.06
CA ALA A 129 -4.68 -8.10 16.32
C ALA A 129 -3.68 -7.83 17.46
N THR A 130 -3.50 -8.81 18.34
CA THR A 130 -2.68 -8.65 19.54
C THR A 130 -1.19 -8.73 19.21
N ASN A 131 -0.37 -7.89 19.83
CA ASN A 131 1.11 -7.91 19.79
C ASN A 131 1.75 -8.15 18.39
N PRO A 132 1.42 -7.37 17.35
CA PRO A 132 2.03 -7.55 16.04
C PRO A 132 3.51 -7.17 16.06
N THR A 133 4.35 -8.03 15.47
CA THR A 133 5.77 -7.78 15.24
C THR A 133 6.03 -7.66 13.74
N TYR A 134 6.65 -6.56 13.30
CA TYR A 134 6.89 -6.27 11.89
C TYR A 134 8.34 -6.56 11.51
N THR A 135 8.55 -7.33 10.44
CA THR A 135 9.86 -7.60 9.87
C THR A 135 9.86 -7.21 8.39
N TRP A 136 10.70 -6.25 8.05
CA TRP A 136 10.87 -5.73 6.69
C TRP A 136 12.10 -6.35 6.03
N SER A 137 11.98 -6.69 4.74
CA SER A 137 13.06 -7.24 3.92
C SER A 137 13.06 -6.62 2.51
N PRO A 138 14.22 -6.20 1.95
CA PRO A 138 15.53 -6.16 2.60
C PRO A 138 15.55 -5.23 3.82
N GLU A 139 16.62 -5.23 4.62
CA GLU A 139 16.68 -4.38 5.81
C GLU A 139 16.47 -2.91 5.42
N PRO A 140 15.45 -2.22 5.98
CA PRO A 140 15.16 -0.84 5.61
C PRO A 140 16.22 0.11 6.17
N THR A 141 16.28 1.31 5.60
CA THR A 141 17.11 2.40 6.14
C THR A 141 16.63 2.82 7.53
N SER A 142 15.31 2.79 7.78
CA SER A 142 14.71 3.01 9.09
C SER A 142 13.31 2.39 9.17
N GLY A 143 12.80 2.20 10.40
CA GLY A 143 11.41 1.74 10.63
C GLY A 143 11.24 0.23 10.79
N GLN A 144 12.33 -0.54 10.86
CA GLN A 144 12.28 -1.96 11.22
C GLN A 144 11.55 -2.17 12.54
N GLY A 145 10.71 -3.21 12.64
CA GLY A 145 9.88 -3.45 13.83
C GLY A 145 8.63 -2.58 13.93
N THR A 146 8.37 -1.68 12.97
CA THR A 146 7.21 -0.77 13.00
C THR A 146 6.28 -0.96 11.79
N PRO A 147 5.03 -0.45 11.84
CA PRO A 147 4.11 -0.50 10.70
C PRO A 147 4.54 0.33 9.48
N ALA A 148 5.64 1.08 9.55
CA ALA A 148 6.15 1.86 8.44
C ALA A 148 7.67 1.76 8.32
N ALA A 149 8.18 1.54 7.12
CA ALA A 149 9.61 1.47 6.86
C ALA A 149 10.03 2.43 5.74
N THR A 150 11.25 2.96 5.84
CA THR A 150 11.83 3.83 4.82
C THR A 150 13.06 3.20 4.21
N TYR A 151 13.15 3.25 2.88
CA TYR A 151 14.27 2.75 2.09
C TYR A 151 14.95 3.88 1.34
N THR A 152 16.27 3.79 1.20
CA THR A 152 17.06 4.58 0.26
C THR A 152 17.70 3.65 -0.75
N TRP A 153 17.47 3.91 -2.03
CA TRP A 153 17.88 2.98 -3.07
C TRP A 153 19.31 3.22 -3.53
N ALA A 154 20.13 2.17 -3.53
CA ALA A 154 21.54 2.24 -3.92
C ALA A 154 21.81 1.77 -5.35
N THR A 155 20.96 0.91 -5.89
CA THR A 155 21.12 0.26 -7.21
C THR A 155 19.86 0.45 -8.05
N THR A 156 20.03 0.51 -9.37
CA THR A 156 18.92 0.48 -10.32
C THR A 156 18.36 -0.93 -10.48
N GLY A 157 17.20 -1.04 -11.12
CA GLY A 157 16.50 -2.29 -11.39
C GLY A 157 15.26 -2.47 -10.52
N THR A 158 14.62 -3.63 -10.69
CA THR A 158 13.46 -4.02 -9.87
C THR A 158 13.93 -4.46 -8.49
N GLN A 159 13.46 -3.77 -7.46
CA GLN A 159 13.67 -4.10 -6.06
C GLN A 159 12.36 -4.61 -5.46
N THR A 160 12.40 -5.64 -4.63
CA THR A 160 11.21 -6.16 -3.94
C THR A 160 11.25 -5.77 -2.47
N VAL A 161 10.21 -5.09 -2.00
CA VAL A 161 9.98 -4.81 -0.56
C VAL A 161 8.99 -5.84 -0.04
N ARG A 162 9.38 -6.56 1.01
CA ARG A 162 8.55 -7.52 1.73
C ARG A 162 8.30 -7.01 3.14
N VAL A 163 7.06 -7.15 3.61
CA VAL A 163 6.73 -7.04 5.03
C VAL A 163 6.17 -8.37 5.52
N THR A 164 6.69 -8.84 6.65
CA THR A 164 6.21 -10.02 7.37
C THR A 164 5.73 -9.56 8.73
N VAL A 165 4.47 -9.87 9.08
CA VAL A 165 3.89 -9.51 10.37
C VAL A 165 3.51 -10.79 11.10
N SER A 166 3.99 -10.94 12.32
CA SER A 166 3.74 -12.13 13.15
C SER A 166 3.14 -11.75 14.50
N ASN A 167 2.30 -12.62 15.03
CA ASN A 167 1.87 -12.63 16.43
C ASN A 167 1.65 -14.06 16.94
N ASP A 168 1.18 -14.21 18.18
CA ASP A 168 0.93 -15.53 18.79
C ASP A 168 -0.10 -16.39 18.02
N GLY A 169 -0.91 -15.75 17.15
CA GLY A 169 -1.90 -16.41 16.32
C GLY A 169 -1.42 -16.80 14.92
N GLY A 170 -0.23 -16.38 14.49
CA GLY A 170 0.33 -16.74 13.18
C GLY A 170 1.15 -15.63 12.52
N GLU A 171 1.43 -15.82 11.23
CA GLU A 171 2.24 -14.92 10.41
C GLU A 171 1.54 -14.63 9.08
N VAL A 172 1.63 -13.39 8.61
CA VAL A 172 1.11 -12.91 7.32
C VAL A 172 2.20 -12.12 6.60
N ILE A 173 2.20 -12.17 5.27
CA ILE A 173 3.25 -11.59 4.42
C ILE A 173 2.61 -10.85 3.26
N ASP A 174 3.21 -9.73 2.85
CA ASP A 174 2.91 -9.03 1.59
C ASP A 174 4.20 -8.49 0.95
N GLU A 175 4.17 -8.33 -0.37
CA GLU A 175 5.32 -7.88 -1.19
C GLU A 175 4.91 -6.81 -2.21
N LEU A 176 5.82 -5.87 -2.46
CA LEU A 176 5.65 -4.81 -3.43
C LEU A 176 6.94 -4.61 -4.24
N GLU A 177 6.83 -4.63 -5.56
CA GLU A 177 7.94 -4.33 -6.48
C GLU A 177 8.08 -2.83 -6.71
N VAL A 178 9.34 -2.38 -6.73
CA VAL A 178 9.73 -0.99 -6.93
C VAL A 178 10.77 -0.94 -8.04
N LEU A 179 10.44 -0.27 -9.14
CA LEU A 179 11.40 0.00 -10.21
C LEU A 179 12.28 1.19 -9.83
N VAL A 180 13.57 0.94 -9.60
CA VAL A 180 14.55 1.98 -9.26
C VAL A 180 15.38 2.35 -10.48
N GLN A 181 15.51 3.63 -10.77
CA GLN A 181 16.33 4.14 -11.87
C GLN A 181 17.39 5.13 -11.41
N GLN A 182 18.36 5.43 -12.26
CA GLN A 182 19.36 6.47 -11.99
C GLN A 182 18.88 7.80 -12.57
N ARG A 183 18.96 8.89 -11.80
CA ARG A 183 18.81 10.23 -12.37
C ARG A 183 19.97 10.48 -13.33
N ARG A 184 19.68 10.52 -14.62
CA ARG A 184 20.63 11.00 -15.64
C ARG A 184 20.10 12.33 -16.17
N VAL A 185 20.98 13.29 -16.36
CA VAL A 185 20.68 14.55 -17.05
C VAL A 185 21.48 14.49 -18.33
N TYR A 186 20.80 14.41 -19.47
CA TYR A 186 21.49 14.63 -20.74
C TYR A 186 21.78 16.13 -20.86
N LEU A 187 23.06 16.49 -20.77
CA LEU A 187 23.48 17.82 -21.19
C LEU A 187 23.30 17.92 -22.71
N PRO A 188 22.77 19.03 -23.24
CA PRO A 188 22.76 19.26 -24.67
C PRO A 188 24.20 19.30 -25.16
N LEU A 189 24.59 18.33 -25.98
CA LEU A 189 25.90 18.35 -26.63
C LEU A 189 25.82 19.36 -27.78
N ILE A 190 26.42 20.54 -27.59
CA ILE A 190 26.62 21.50 -28.68
C ILE A 190 27.81 20.99 -29.51
N VAL A 191 27.54 20.30 -30.61
CA VAL A 191 28.57 19.98 -31.60
C VAL A 191 28.94 21.28 -32.32
N ARG A 192 30.05 21.92 -31.92
CA ARG A 192 30.69 22.98 -32.71
C ARG A 192 31.82 22.35 -33.52
N GLY A 193 31.70 22.38 -34.83
CA GLY A 193 32.68 21.83 -35.77
C GLY A 193 34.10 22.30 -35.45
N GLY A 194 34.95 21.36 -35.07
CA GLY A 194 36.38 21.54 -34.83
C GLY A 194 37.03 20.16 -34.84
N GLY A 195 37.68 19.82 -35.96
CA GLY A 195 38.01 18.46 -36.35
C GLY A 195 38.68 17.59 -35.27
N SER A 196 38.06 16.44 -35.02
CA SER A 196 38.69 15.20 -34.56
C SER A 196 37.60 14.12 -34.51
N GLN A 197 37.59 13.19 -35.47
CA GLN A 197 36.77 11.95 -35.51
C GLN A 197 35.39 12.13 -34.85
N VAL A 198 34.55 12.98 -35.45
CA VAL A 198 33.17 13.17 -34.98
C VAL A 198 32.41 11.91 -35.40
N SER A 199 31.87 11.15 -34.44
CA SER A 199 30.89 10.13 -34.77
C SER A 199 29.73 10.83 -35.48
N ASN A 200 29.28 10.29 -36.63
CA ASN A 200 28.07 10.76 -37.29
C ASN A 200 26.79 10.47 -36.46
N GLU A 201 26.93 9.90 -35.27
CA GLU A 201 25.88 9.71 -34.28
C GLU A 201 25.66 10.97 -33.43
N ILE A 202 24.40 11.36 -33.33
CA ILE A 202 23.90 12.52 -32.61
C ILE A 202 23.11 12.00 -31.40
N PRO A 203 23.64 12.16 -30.17
CA PRO A 203 22.95 11.68 -28.98
C PRO A 203 21.75 12.58 -28.65
N VAL A 204 20.58 11.97 -28.53
CA VAL A 204 19.35 12.60 -28.02
C VAL A 204 18.84 11.76 -26.85
N GLY A 205 18.51 12.39 -25.73
CA GLY A 205 17.99 11.70 -24.56
C GLY A 205 16.67 12.31 -24.08
N VAL A 206 15.99 11.63 -23.17
CA VAL A 206 14.82 12.16 -22.45
C VAL A 206 14.94 11.84 -20.98
N GLY A 207 14.92 12.88 -20.14
CA GLY A 207 14.86 12.75 -18.68
C GLY A 207 13.43 12.75 -18.15
N GLU A 208 13.22 13.14 -16.90
CA GLU A 208 11.90 13.14 -16.22
C GLU A 208 10.86 14.16 -16.76
N GLY A 209 11.15 14.83 -17.87
CA GLY A 209 10.24 15.75 -18.55
C GLY A 209 9.80 15.23 -19.91
N LEU A 210 8.63 15.65 -20.39
CA LEU A 210 8.17 15.39 -21.76
C LEU A 210 8.93 16.30 -22.76
N ALA A 211 10.25 16.22 -22.76
CA ALA A 211 11.13 17.04 -23.59
C ALA A 211 12.40 16.27 -23.97
N PHE A 212 12.82 16.42 -25.22
CA PHE A 212 14.12 15.95 -25.66
C PHE A 212 15.24 16.77 -25.00
N SER A 213 16.37 16.13 -24.75
CA SER A 213 17.55 16.77 -24.15
C SER A 213 18.19 17.82 -25.05
N SER A 214 17.97 17.69 -26.36
CA SER A 214 18.26 18.73 -27.34
C SER A 214 16.95 19.10 -28.01
N THR A 215 16.66 20.40 -28.09
CA THR A 215 15.54 20.95 -28.88
C THR A 215 16.00 21.49 -30.23
N GLN A 216 17.32 21.50 -30.47
CA GLN A 216 17.92 21.83 -31.75
C GLN A 216 19.11 20.89 -32.04
N ILE A 217 19.21 20.39 -33.26
CA ILE A 217 20.33 19.59 -33.77
C ILE A 217 20.88 20.28 -35.02
N GLY A 218 22.19 20.24 -35.22
CA GLY A 218 22.86 20.79 -36.41
C GLY A 218 23.41 22.22 -36.21
N PRO A 219 23.83 22.88 -37.30
CA PRO A 219 23.63 22.45 -38.69
C PRO A 219 24.41 21.18 -39.08
N ILE A 220 23.86 20.41 -40.02
CA ILE A 220 24.50 19.25 -40.67
C ILE A 220 24.58 19.55 -42.16
N ASP A 221 25.71 19.26 -42.80
CA ASP A 221 25.87 19.44 -44.25
C ASP A 221 24.91 18.52 -45.03
N ALA A 222 24.16 19.09 -45.97
CA ALA A 222 23.24 18.36 -46.84
C ALA A 222 23.94 17.21 -47.59
N GLY A 223 23.25 16.06 -47.66
CA GLY A 223 23.76 14.84 -48.28
C GLY A 223 24.74 14.04 -47.40
N THR A 224 25.03 14.50 -46.19
CA THR A 224 25.81 13.75 -45.21
C THR A 224 24.93 12.71 -44.53
N GLU A 225 25.40 11.45 -44.48
CA GLU A 225 24.77 10.41 -43.67
C GLU A 225 25.05 10.67 -42.18
N ALA A 226 23.98 10.83 -41.40
CA ALA A 226 24.03 11.01 -39.96
C ALA A 226 23.12 9.98 -39.27
N ALA A 227 23.26 9.80 -37.96
CA ALA A 227 22.41 8.92 -37.17
C ALA A 227 21.94 9.63 -35.90
N ILE A 228 20.69 9.44 -35.51
CA ILE A 228 20.20 9.84 -34.18
C ILE A 228 20.32 8.63 -33.26
N ALA A 229 21.05 8.77 -32.17
CA ALA A 229 21.13 7.80 -31.09
C ALA A 229 20.25 8.27 -29.93
N PHE A 230 19.09 7.64 -29.78
CA PHE A 230 18.08 8.02 -28.79
C PHE A 230 18.19 7.17 -27.52
N THR A 231 18.03 7.79 -26.35
CA THR A 231 18.03 7.06 -25.07
C THR A 231 16.93 7.58 -24.15
N ASN A 232 16.08 6.66 -23.68
CA ASN A 232 15.05 6.97 -22.70
C ASN A 232 15.52 6.56 -21.30
N ILE A 233 15.73 7.55 -20.42
CA ILE A 233 16.09 7.32 -19.00
C ILE A 233 14.93 7.71 -18.07
N SER A 234 13.76 8.02 -18.64
CA SER A 234 12.54 8.36 -17.91
C SER A 234 11.67 7.13 -17.73
N PHE A 235 10.73 7.21 -16.78
CA PHE A 235 9.72 6.17 -16.58
C PHE A 235 8.64 6.13 -17.67
N ALA A 236 8.40 7.23 -18.37
CA ALA A 236 7.43 7.29 -19.45
C ALA A 236 8.05 6.69 -20.72
N PRO A 237 7.30 5.91 -21.51
CA PRO A 237 7.83 5.39 -22.76
C PRO A 237 7.94 6.52 -23.80
N HIS A 238 8.98 6.50 -24.62
CA HIS A 238 9.23 7.52 -25.64
C HIS A 238 9.71 6.89 -26.94
N ASN A 239 9.42 7.57 -28.04
CA ASN A 239 10.10 7.35 -29.31
C ASN A 239 10.61 8.69 -29.83
N LEU A 240 11.39 8.65 -30.89
CA LEU A 240 11.76 9.82 -31.67
C LEU A 240 11.44 9.54 -33.13
N VAL A 241 10.66 10.42 -33.75
CA VAL A 241 10.28 10.38 -35.16
C VAL A 241 10.79 11.65 -35.82
N LEU A 242 11.68 11.51 -36.80
CA LEU A 242 12.18 12.62 -37.62
C LEU A 242 11.30 12.79 -38.86
N LEU A 243 10.81 14.00 -39.06
CA LEU A 243 9.97 14.37 -40.19
C LEU A 243 10.80 15.02 -41.31
N ASN A 244 10.30 14.91 -42.54
CA ASN A 244 10.91 15.51 -43.73
C ASN A 244 10.53 17.00 -43.91
N THR A 245 9.94 17.62 -42.88
CA THR A 245 9.43 18.99 -42.87
C THR A 245 9.49 19.56 -41.44
N ASP A 246 9.45 20.88 -41.30
CA ASP A 246 9.27 21.58 -40.02
C ASP A 246 7.81 21.97 -39.72
N ASP A 247 6.88 21.67 -40.63
CA ASP A 247 5.46 22.02 -40.53
C ASP A 247 4.79 21.38 -39.29
N ALA A 248 4.26 22.24 -38.41
CA ALA A 248 3.60 21.82 -37.18
C ALA A 248 2.25 21.12 -37.42
N GLU A 249 1.54 21.43 -38.51
CA GLU A 249 0.28 20.75 -38.86
C GLU A 249 0.55 19.30 -39.30
N VAL A 250 1.61 19.09 -40.09
CA VAL A 250 2.06 17.74 -40.47
C VAL A 250 2.50 16.97 -39.22
N ALA A 251 3.29 17.60 -38.34
CA ALA A 251 3.73 16.97 -37.09
C ALA A 251 2.55 16.56 -36.19
N ALA A 252 1.54 17.42 -36.04
CA ALA A 252 0.32 17.11 -35.29
C ALA A 252 -0.47 15.95 -35.93
N SER A 253 -0.54 15.91 -37.27
CA SER A 253 -1.19 14.83 -38.01
C SER A 253 -0.46 13.49 -37.80
N VAL A 254 0.87 13.47 -37.92
CA VAL A 254 1.70 12.28 -37.69
C VAL A 254 1.62 11.81 -36.24
N ALA A 255 1.61 12.73 -35.25
CA ALA A 255 1.41 12.37 -33.85
C ALA A 255 0.04 11.73 -33.60
N THR A 256 -1.01 12.24 -34.25
CA THR A 256 -2.37 11.69 -34.15
C THR A 256 -2.43 10.29 -34.77
N ALA A 257 -1.90 10.12 -35.97
CA ALA A 257 -1.82 8.83 -36.64
C ALA A 257 -0.94 7.83 -35.86
N GLY A 258 0.11 8.30 -35.19
CA GLY A 258 0.94 7.48 -34.29
C GLY A 258 0.15 6.91 -33.11
N ALA A 259 -0.74 7.72 -32.52
CA ALA A 259 -1.65 7.23 -31.49
C ALA A 259 -2.58 6.13 -32.00
N GLU A 260 -3.06 6.23 -33.25
CA GLU A 260 -3.88 5.21 -33.90
C GLU A 260 -3.09 3.92 -34.24
N ALA A 261 -1.81 4.06 -34.63
CA ALA A 261 -0.92 2.94 -34.91
C ALA A 261 -0.68 2.06 -33.67
N GLY A 262 -0.67 2.67 -32.48
CA GLY A 262 -0.59 1.99 -31.19
C GLY A 262 0.79 1.44 -30.82
N ALA A 263 0.92 0.96 -29.58
CA ALA A 263 2.19 0.52 -29.00
C ALA A 263 2.86 -0.63 -29.76
N ALA A 264 2.08 -1.54 -30.35
CA ALA A 264 2.61 -2.67 -31.14
C ALA A 264 3.38 -2.21 -32.39
N ASN A 265 3.08 -1.02 -32.89
CA ASN A 265 3.78 -0.38 -34.00
C ASN A 265 4.67 0.78 -33.52
N ASN A 266 5.10 0.74 -32.26
CA ASN A 266 5.94 1.77 -31.63
C ASN A 266 5.32 3.19 -31.62
N TYR A 267 4.01 3.30 -31.82
CA TYR A 267 3.33 4.57 -32.12
C TYR A 267 3.87 5.30 -33.36
N VAL A 268 4.48 4.59 -34.31
CA VAL A 268 4.97 5.15 -35.57
C VAL A 268 4.00 4.74 -36.68
N PRO A 269 3.29 5.69 -37.32
CA PRO A 269 2.40 5.39 -38.42
C PRO A 269 3.17 5.19 -39.72
N GLU A 270 2.57 4.52 -40.70
CA GLU A 270 3.07 4.58 -42.08
C GLU A 270 2.79 5.97 -42.66
N SER A 271 3.84 6.76 -42.92
CA SER A 271 3.73 8.08 -43.54
C SER A 271 4.95 8.38 -44.41
N ALA A 272 4.73 9.01 -45.56
CA ALA A 272 5.78 9.52 -46.43
C ALA A 272 6.51 10.74 -45.83
N ASP A 273 5.94 11.34 -44.78
CA ASP A 273 6.51 12.48 -44.07
C ASP A 273 7.60 12.08 -43.06
N ILE A 274 7.76 10.78 -42.79
CA ILE A 274 8.75 10.27 -41.83
C ILE A 274 10.05 9.91 -42.56
N VAL A 275 11.15 10.53 -42.11
CA VAL A 275 12.51 10.21 -42.57
C VAL A 275 13.06 8.98 -41.87
N GLY A 276 12.81 8.87 -40.57
CA GLY A 276 13.26 7.77 -39.74
C GLY A 276 12.72 7.87 -38.32
N SER A 277 12.81 6.77 -37.59
CA SER A 277 12.30 6.69 -36.22
C SER A 277 13.01 5.62 -35.41
N THR A 278 12.96 5.76 -34.09
CA THR A 278 13.28 4.66 -33.18
C THR A 278 12.09 3.75 -32.93
N VAL A 279 12.34 2.59 -32.32
CA VAL A 279 11.31 1.82 -31.62
C VAL A 279 10.78 2.59 -30.40
N LEU A 280 9.71 2.07 -29.80
CA LEU A 280 9.19 2.59 -28.53
C LEU A 280 10.12 2.14 -27.40
N LEU A 281 10.85 3.10 -26.83
CA LEU A 281 11.76 2.87 -25.73
C LEU A 281 11.05 3.04 -24.41
N THR A 282 11.08 2.00 -23.60
CA THR A 282 10.75 2.05 -22.19
C THR A 282 11.97 2.53 -21.38
N ALA A 283 11.86 2.43 -20.07
CA ALA A 283 12.83 2.97 -19.13
C ALA A 283 14.21 2.30 -19.30
N ASP A 284 15.26 3.11 -19.42
CA ASP A 284 16.67 2.72 -19.61
C ASP A 284 16.99 2.01 -20.95
N GLU A 285 16.11 2.11 -21.95
CA GLU A 285 16.36 1.59 -23.30
C GLU A 285 16.96 2.66 -24.24
N SER A 286 17.71 2.19 -25.25
CA SER A 286 18.32 3.00 -26.30
C SER A 286 18.07 2.36 -27.67
N ASP A 287 17.93 3.18 -28.70
CA ASP A 287 17.85 2.76 -30.10
C ASP A 287 18.37 3.87 -31.01
N SER A 288 18.70 3.56 -32.25
CA SER A 288 19.21 4.52 -33.22
C SER A 288 18.70 4.29 -34.63
N PHE A 289 18.68 5.35 -35.44
CA PHE A 289 18.42 5.24 -36.86
C PHE A 289 19.32 6.20 -37.64
N SER A 290 19.75 5.77 -38.82
CA SER A 290 20.50 6.59 -39.78
C SER A 290 19.55 7.31 -40.73
N PHE A 291 19.96 8.49 -41.20
CA PHE A 291 19.23 9.30 -42.16
C PHE A 291 20.18 10.07 -43.07
N THR A 292 19.65 10.53 -44.21
CA THR A 292 20.34 11.45 -45.12
C THR A 292 19.30 12.42 -45.66
N ILE A 293 19.58 13.71 -45.55
CA ILE A 293 18.72 14.78 -46.07
C ILE A 293 19.56 15.58 -47.06
N ASN A 294 19.11 15.64 -48.31
CA ASN A 294 19.87 16.25 -49.41
C ASN A 294 19.54 17.72 -49.64
N GLU A 295 18.43 18.21 -49.06
CA GLU A 295 17.98 19.58 -49.24
C GLU A 295 18.26 20.38 -47.96
N PRO A 296 18.90 21.56 -48.05
CA PRO A 296 19.04 22.46 -46.92
C PRO A 296 17.66 22.89 -46.38
N GLY A 297 17.52 22.98 -45.06
CA GLY A 297 16.25 23.33 -44.45
C GLY A 297 16.16 23.00 -42.95
N GLN A 298 14.96 23.20 -42.41
CA GLN A 298 14.62 22.79 -41.05
C GLN A 298 13.70 21.58 -41.10
N TYR A 299 13.90 20.67 -40.17
CA TYR A 299 13.22 19.38 -40.09
C TYR A 299 12.83 19.14 -38.64
N ARG A 300 11.58 18.79 -38.37
CA ARG A 300 11.11 18.57 -36.99
C ARG A 300 11.30 17.12 -36.58
N TYR A 301 11.72 16.89 -35.34
CA TYR A 301 11.57 15.58 -34.71
C TYR A 301 10.62 15.68 -33.51
N ILE A 302 9.80 14.66 -33.34
CA ILE A 302 8.70 14.62 -32.36
C ILE A 302 8.65 13.28 -31.64
N CYS A 303 8.01 13.26 -30.48
CA CYS A 303 7.57 12.01 -29.83
C CYS A 303 6.09 11.77 -30.16
N THR A 304 5.79 10.67 -30.84
CA THR A 304 4.42 10.32 -31.27
C THR A 304 3.67 9.45 -30.27
N VAL A 305 4.28 9.11 -29.13
CA VAL A 305 3.56 8.52 -27.99
C VAL A 305 2.37 9.44 -27.60
N PRO A 306 1.17 8.89 -27.39
CA PRO A 306 -0.06 9.68 -27.24
C PRO A 306 0.08 10.82 -26.22
N GLY A 307 -0.18 12.05 -26.67
CA GLY A 307 -0.12 13.27 -25.86
C GLY A 307 1.26 13.91 -25.69
N HIS A 308 2.37 13.23 -26.03
CA HIS A 308 3.72 13.74 -25.76
C HIS A 308 4.05 14.94 -26.67
N TYR A 309 3.82 14.84 -27.98
CA TYR A 309 3.96 15.98 -28.90
C TYR A 309 3.11 17.19 -28.46
N ALA A 310 1.84 16.95 -28.09
CA ALA A 310 0.93 18.01 -27.63
C ALA A 310 1.40 18.67 -26.31
N ALA A 311 2.20 17.97 -25.51
CA ALA A 311 2.84 18.51 -24.31
C ALA A 311 4.14 19.29 -24.60
N GLY A 312 4.54 19.43 -25.87
CA GLY A 312 5.72 20.16 -26.31
C GLY A 312 6.96 19.29 -26.53
N MET A 313 6.81 17.97 -26.66
CA MET A 313 7.94 17.06 -26.85
C MET A 313 8.41 17.02 -28.31
N GLU A 314 9.19 18.02 -28.69
CA GLU A 314 9.69 18.24 -30.06
C GLU A 314 11.05 18.93 -30.09
N GLY A 315 11.68 18.93 -31.26
CA GLY A 315 12.83 19.77 -31.57
C GLY A 315 13.06 19.92 -33.07
N ILE A 316 14.06 20.72 -33.44
CA ILE A 316 14.38 21.07 -34.83
C ILE A 316 15.77 20.57 -35.19
N LEU A 317 15.88 19.87 -36.31
CA LEU A 317 17.12 19.53 -37.00
C LEU A 317 17.34 20.58 -38.11
N ILE A 318 18.54 21.16 -38.17
CA ILE A 318 18.95 22.11 -39.20
C ILE A 318 19.93 21.42 -40.16
N VAL A 319 19.67 21.54 -41.46
CA VAL A 319 20.53 21.07 -42.56
C VAL A 319 20.94 22.26 -43.43
N GLU A 320 22.23 22.35 -43.78
CA GLU A 320 22.79 23.46 -44.59
C GLU A 320 23.54 23.02 -45.85
#